data_AF-A0A257RW18-F1
#
_entry.id   AF-A0A257RW18-F1
#
_cell.length_a   1.000
_cell.length_b   1.000
_cell.length_c   1.000
_cell.angle_alpha   90.00
_cell.angle_beta   90.00
_cell.angle_gamma   90.00
#
_symmetry.space_group_name_H-M   'P 1'
#
loop_
_entity.id
_entity.type
_entity.pdbx_description
1 polymer ?
#
loop_
_entity_poly.entity_id
_entity_poly.type
_entity_poly.pdbx_seq_one_letter_code
_entity_poly.pdbx_strand_id
1 'polypeptide(L)'
;LWQVRAREVVIATGAIERPLAFPDNDRPGIMLADAARTYVTRYGVLPGRNAVVFTAHDSAYAAALALHRAGARIAAIADLRPAPSGELVEAARAAGLPIRTGCTLTGTEGRLRVTAATIARRDGGADERIPCDLVLMSGGFTPSVHLFSQSRGKLRFDPALDAFIPGEPAEACRAAGAAAGATSLADALASGRAAGEAAATAAGFTAPPAVPIEVANAPAATGGFLGATPHGRNPGAVRAFIDFQNDVTAKDISLALREGFRSVEHVKRYTTNGMATDQGKLSNMNALGIMSAELGRPIPEIGTTTFRMPYTPVPFGYFAGYARGALFEPERHTPIHDWAEEQGAVFEDVGIWKRARYFPRGNETMHRAVARECRAVRASVGI
;
A
#
# COMPACT_ATOMS: atom_id res chain seq x y z
N LEU A 1 10.49 -16.26 7.52
CA LEU A 1 10.77 -15.30 6.42
C LEU A 1 11.42 -16.09 5.30
N TRP A 2 10.95 -15.96 4.07
CA TRP A 2 11.60 -16.61 2.92
C TRP A 2 12.76 -15.74 2.43
N GLN A 3 13.92 -16.35 2.21
CA GLN A 3 15.06 -15.71 1.54
C GLN A 3 15.20 -16.36 0.15
N VAL A 4 14.93 -15.59 -0.90
CA VAL A 4 14.90 -16.10 -2.28
C VAL A 4 16.00 -15.40 -3.08
N ARG A 5 16.93 -16.18 -3.63
CA ARG A 5 17.93 -15.71 -4.60
C ARG A 5 17.47 -16.10 -6.00
N ALA A 6 16.88 -15.16 -6.73
CA ALA A 6 16.45 -15.36 -8.11
C ALA A 6 17.48 -14.80 -9.09
N ARG A 7 17.65 -15.45 -10.25
CA ARG A 7 18.44 -14.90 -11.37
C ARG A 7 17.71 -13.73 -12.04
N GLU A 8 16.39 -13.82 -12.12
CA GLU A 8 15.51 -12.89 -12.79
C GLU A 8 14.21 -12.74 -11.99
N VAL A 9 13.66 -11.52 -11.92
CA VAL A 9 12.42 -11.23 -11.17
C VAL A 9 11.38 -10.57 -12.08
N VAL A 10 10.14 -11.07 -12.04
CA VAL A 10 8.98 -10.41 -12.67
C VAL A 10 8.10 -9.81 -11.58
N ILE A 11 7.88 -8.49 -11.64
CA ILE A 11 7.09 -7.71 -10.70
C ILE A 11 5.70 -7.47 -11.30
N ALA A 12 4.74 -8.29 -10.90
CA ALA A 12 3.34 -8.21 -11.33
C ALA A 12 2.42 -7.77 -10.16
N THR A 13 2.80 -6.69 -9.48
CA THR A 13 2.18 -6.21 -8.23
C THR A 13 0.86 -5.44 -8.40
N GLY A 14 0.35 -5.35 -9.63
CA GLY A 14 -0.90 -4.66 -9.96
C GLY A 14 -0.85 -3.15 -9.70
N ALA A 15 -2.04 -2.56 -9.48
CA ALA A 15 -2.22 -1.16 -9.17
C ALA A 15 -3.29 -1.00 -8.07
N ILE A 16 -3.21 0.07 -7.29
CA ILE A 16 -4.10 0.35 -6.15
C ILE A 16 -5.06 1.47 -6.55
N GLU A 17 -6.36 1.28 -6.32
CA GLU A 17 -7.36 2.32 -6.61
C GLU A 17 -7.14 3.54 -5.72
N ARG A 18 -7.24 4.74 -6.31
CA ARG A 18 -7.06 6.03 -5.65
C ARG A 18 -8.40 6.54 -5.13
N PRO A 19 -8.44 7.11 -3.92
CA PRO A 19 -9.61 7.85 -3.45
C PRO A 19 -9.75 9.19 -4.18
N LEU A 20 -10.92 9.80 -4.09
CA LEU A 20 -11.17 11.19 -4.46
C LEU A 20 -11.24 12.06 -3.20
N ALA A 21 -10.57 13.21 -3.22
CA ALA A 21 -10.57 14.13 -2.08
C ALA A 21 -11.64 15.21 -2.24
N PHE A 22 -12.81 14.94 -1.69
CA PHE A 22 -13.98 15.83 -1.68
C PHE A 22 -14.42 16.14 -0.24
N PRO A 23 -15.25 17.17 0.00
CA PRO A 23 -15.71 17.51 1.34
C PRO A 23 -16.42 16.35 2.03
N ASP A 24 -16.06 16.10 3.29
CA ASP A 24 -16.63 15.07 4.17
C ASP A 24 -16.53 13.64 3.60
N ASN A 25 -15.37 13.28 3.05
CA ASN A 25 -15.12 12.00 2.36
C ASN A 25 -14.68 10.83 3.26
N ASP A 26 -14.72 10.96 4.59
CA ASP A 26 -14.21 9.96 5.55
C ASP A 26 -15.30 9.16 6.29
N ARG A 27 -16.58 9.49 6.09
CA ARG A 27 -17.67 8.86 6.86
C ARG A 27 -17.75 7.34 6.64
N PRO A 28 -18.14 6.54 7.65
CA PRO A 28 -18.48 5.14 7.45
C PRO A 28 -19.56 4.95 6.38
N GLY A 29 -19.35 4.00 5.48
CA GLY A 29 -20.17 3.81 4.28
C GLY A 29 -19.64 4.54 3.05
N ILE A 30 -18.56 5.31 3.16
CA ILE A 30 -17.77 5.75 2.02
C ILE A 30 -16.64 4.74 1.79
N MET A 31 -16.47 4.26 0.56
CA MET A 31 -15.41 3.29 0.23
C MET A 31 -14.95 3.38 -1.22
N LEU A 32 -13.80 2.78 -1.52
CA LEU A 32 -13.31 2.63 -2.89
C LEU A 32 -14.25 1.74 -3.72
N ALA A 33 -14.47 2.11 -4.99
CA ALA A 33 -15.42 1.43 -5.87
C ALA A 33 -15.02 -0.04 -6.13
N ASP A 34 -13.73 -0.31 -6.34
CA ASP A 34 -13.22 -1.67 -6.57
C ASP A 34 -13.27 -2.52 -5.28
N ALA A 35 -13.13 -1.89 -4.12
CA ALA A 35 -13.36 -2.57 -2.83
C ALA A 35 -14.83 -3.00 -2.70
N ALA A 36 -15.79 -2.12 -3.00
CA ALA A 36 -17.21 -2.46 -3.00
C ALA A 36 -17.55 -3.56 -4.02
N ARG A 37 -16.97 -3.49 -5.21
CA ARG A 37 -17.08 -4.55 -6.22
C ARG A 37 -16.57 -5.87 -5.69
N THR A 38 -15.40 -5.88 -5.04
CA THR A 38 -14.82 -7.08 -4.43
C THR A 38 -15.73 -7.67 -3.34
N TYR A 39 -16.32 -6.83 -2.48
CA TYR A 39 -17.31 -7.30 -1.50
C TYR A 39 -18.46 -8.06 -2.15
N VAL A 40 -19.01 -7.52 -3.23
CA VAL A 40 -20.12 -8.16 -3.94
C VAL A 40 -19.68 -9.42 -4.69
N THR A 41 -18.64 -9.34 -5.53
CA THR A 41 -18.30 -10.41 -6.47
C THR A 41 -17.49 -11.54 -5.85
N ARG A 42 -16.69 -11.25 -4.82
CA ARG A 42 -15.83 -12.25 -4.17
C ARG A 42 -16.41 -12.76 -2.86
N TYR A 43 -17.01 -11.87 -2.07
CA TYR A 43 -17.49 -12.21 -0.74
C TYR A 43 -19.01 -12.37 -0.66
N GLY A 44 -19.76 -12.04 -1.72
CA GLY A 44 -21.22 -12.12 -1.71
C GLY A 44 -21.88 -11.16 -0.71
N VAL A 45 -21.19 -10.07 -0.34
CA VAL A 45 -21.65 -9.09 0.63
C VAL A 45 -22.02 -7.80 -0.07
N LEU A 46 -23.23 -7.31 0.18
CA LEU A 46 -23.67 -6.00 -0.28
C LEU A 46 -23.27 -4.93 0.76
N PRO A 47 -22.32 -4.03 0.47
CA PRO A 47 -21.82 -3.05 1.45
C PRO A 47 -22.85 -1.96 1.81
N GLY A 48 -23.89 -1.77 0.99
CA GLY A 48 -25.01 -0.87 1.21
C GLY A 48 -26.09 -1.06 0.15
N ARG A 49 -27.32 -0.63 0.43
CA ARG A 49 -28.48 -0.91 -0.42
C ARG A 49 -28.81 0.20 -1.41
N ASN A 50 -28.35 1.42 -1.14
CA ASN A 50 -28.65 2.60 -1.94
C ASN A 50 -27.38 3.45 -2.10
N ALA A 51 -26.71 3.30 -3.24
CA ALA A 51 -25.37 3.81 -3.47
C ALA A 51 -25.36 5.07 -4.34
N VAL A 52 -24.52 6.04 -3.97
CA VAL A 52 -24.03 7.08 -4.88
C VAL A 52 -22.61 6.71 -5.30
N VAL A 53 -22.31 6.82 -6.59
CA VAL A 53 -20.97 6.57 -7.13
C VAL A 53 -20.38 7.91 -7.56
N PHE A 54 -19.21 8.26 -7.05
CA PHE A 54 -18.43 9.43 -7.47
C PHE A 54 -17.14 8.97 -8.15
N THR A 55 -16.93 9.34 -9.40
CA THR A 55 -15.82 8.78 -10.17
C THR A 55 -15.16 9.78 -11.10
N ALA A 56 -13.89 9.53 -11.40
CA ALA A 56 -13.18 10.09 -12.54
C ALA A 56 -12.64 8.98 -13.49
N HIS A 57 -13.01 7.72 -13.25
CA HIS A 57 -12.46 6.54 -13.91
C HIS A 57 -13.55 5.51 -14.27
N ASP A 58 -13.38 4.80 -15.39
CA ASP A 58 -14.39 3.88 -15.91
C ASP A 58 -14.65 2.65 -15.00
N SER A 59 -13.66 2.24 -14.19
CA SER A 59 -13.80 1.10 -13.27
C SER A 59 -14.98 1.25 -12.30
N ALA A 60 -15.35 2.48 -11.92
CA ALA A 60 -16.47 2.70 -11.02
C ALA A 60 -17.82 2.32 -11.65
N TYR A 61 -17.94 2.38 -12.98
CA TYR A 61 -19.12 1.88 -13.69
C TYR A 61 -19.21 0.36 -13.60
N ALA A 62 -18.08 -0.35 -13.67
CA ALA A 62 -18.05 -1.79 -13.44
C ALA A 62 -18.51 -2.14 -12.01
N ALA A 63 -18.09 -1.35 -11.01
CA ALA A 63 -18.57 -1.49 -9.63
C ALA A 63 -20.08 -1.20 -9.51
N ALA A 64 -20.56 -0.10 -10.11
CA ALA A 64 -21.98 0.27 -10.12
C ALA A 64 -22.86 -0.83 -10.73
N LEU A 65 -22.44 -1.36 -11.88
CA LEU A 65 -23.11 -2.48 -12.56
C LEU A 65 -23.11 -3.76 -11.71
N ALA A 66 -22.01 -4.07 -11.04
CA ALA A 66 -21.93 -5.24 -10.15
C ALA A 66 -22.88 -5.11 -8.95
N LEU A 67 -22.91 -3.95 -8.29
CA LEU A 67 -23.84 -3.67 -7.20
C LEU A 67 -25.30 -3.70 -7.68
N HIS A 68 -25.58 -3.10 -8.83
CA HIS A 68 -26.92 -3.10 -9.42
C HIS A 68 -27.43 -4.51 -9.69
N ARG A 69 -26.60 -5.37 -10.31
CA ARG A 69 -26.93 -6.79 -10.55
C ARG A 69 -27.12 -7.58 -9.27
N ALA A 70 -26.44 -7.20 -8.18
CA ALA A 70 -26.61 -7.78 -6.86
C ALA A 70 -27.82 -7.22 -6.07
N GLY A 71 -28.61 -6.33 -6.68
CA GLY A 71 -29.84 -5.80 -6.10
C GLY A 71 -29.69 -4.51 -5.28
N ALA A 72 -28.53 -3.86 -5.28
CA ALA A 72 -28.44 -2.49 -4.77
C ALA A 72 -29.05 -1.49 -5.76
N ARG A 73 -29.68 -0.45 -5.20
CA ARG A 73 -30.08 0.73 -5.96
C ARG A 73 -28.86 1.63 -6.18
N ILE A 74 -28.63 2.04 -7.42
CA ILE A 74 -27.67 3.12 -7.73
C ILE A 74 -28.48 4.41 -7.84
N ALA A 75 -28.38 5.28 -6.84
CA ALA A 75 -29.13 6.53 -6.77
C ALA A 75 -28.60 7.57 -7.75
N ALA A 76 -27.28 7.64 -7.94
CA ALA A 76 -26.61 8.51 -8.90
C ALA A 76 -25.19 8.00 -9.18
N ILE A 77 -24.71 8.21 -10.40
CA ILE A 77 -23.29 8.14 -10.77
C ILE A 77 -22.86 9.57 -11.10
N ALA A 78 -22.20 10.25 -10.18
CA ALA A 78 -21.52 11.52 -10.41
C ALA A 78 -20.15 11.25 -11.06
N ASP A 79 -20.03 11.54 -12.35
CA ASP A 79 -18.75 11.47 -13.06
C ASP A 79 -18.16 12.86 -13.16
N LEU A 80 -16.92 13.03 -12.69
CA LEU A 80 -16.17 14.27 -12.73
C LEU A 80 -15.84 14.69 -14.16
N ARG A 81 -15.77 13.74 -15.09
CA ARG A 81 -15.47 13.99 -16.50
C ARG A 81 -16.70 14.59 -17.18
N PRO A 82 -16.53 15.61 -18.04
CA PRO A 82 -17.67 16.26 -18.71
C PRO A 82 -18.37 15.34 -19.71
N ALA A 83 -17.61 14.49 -20.40
CA ALA A 83 -18.09 13.59 -21.44
C ALA A 83 -17.42 12.20 -21.33
N PRO A 84 -17.72 11.41 -20.27
CA PRO A 84 -17.24 10.04 -20.16
C PRO A 84 -17.85 9.19 -21.28
N SER A 85 -17.04 8.31 -21.86
CA SER A 85 -17.41 7.38 -22.92
C SER A 85 -16.75 6.02 -22.67
N GLY A 86 -17.16 5.01 -23.43
CA GLY A 86 -16.60 3.66 -23.36
C GLY A 86 -17.63 2.61 -22.96
N GLU A 87 -17.27 1.34 -23.13
CA GLU A 87 -18.19 0.20 -23.00
C GLU A 87 -18.87 0.14 -21.63
N LEU A 88 -18.15 0.44 -20.55
CA LEU A 88 -18.71 0.42 -19.19
C LEU A 88 -19.72 1.55 -18.95
N VAL A 89 -19.49 2.72 -19.55
CA VAL A 89 -20.39 3.88 -19.47
C VAL A 89 -21.68 3.56 -20.22
N GLU A 90 -21.57 3.03 -21.44
CA GLU A 90 -22.72 2.64 -22.26
C GLU A 90 -23.50 1.47 -21.64
N ALA A 91 -22.82 0.49 -21.03
CA ALA A 91 -23.47 -0.58 -20.30
C ALA A 91 -24.27 -0.05 -19.09
N ALA A 92 -23.77 0.96 -18.38
CA ALA A 92 -24.51 1.62 -17.30
C ALA A 92 -25.73 2.40 -17.82
N ARG A 93 -25.62 3.08 -18.97
CA ARG A 93 -26.77 3.72 -19.63
C ARG A 93 -27.82 2.70 -20.04
N ALA A 94 -27.41 1.60 -20.66
CA ALA A 94 -28.29 0.52 -21.07
C ALA A 94 -29.00 -0.17 -19.88
N ALA A 95 -28.33 -0.22 -18.72
CA ALA A 95 -28.93 -0.67 -17.46
C ALA A 95 -29.83 0.38 -16.77
N GLY A 96 -30.02 1.56 -17.37
CA GLY A 96 -30.87 2.62 -16.83
C GLY A 96 -30.29 3.32 -15.60
N LEU A 97 -28.97 3.27 -15.39
CA LEU A 97 -28.34 3.90 -14.23
C LEU A 97 -28.30 5.43 -14.38
N PRO A 98 -28.65 6.21 -13.34
CA PRO A 98 -28.71 7.66 -13.41
C PRO A 98 -27.30 8.29 -13.40
N ILE A 99 -26.76 8.58 -14.58
CA ILE A 99 -25.44 9.21 -14.75
C ILE A 99 -25.58 10.75 -14.76
N ARG A 100 -24.69 11.43 -14.04
CA ARG A 100 -24.52 12.89 -13.98
C ARG A 100 -23.07 13.21 -14.33
N THR A 101 -22.82 13.70 -15.53
CA THR A 101 -21.46 14.01 -16.02
C THR A 101 -21.04 15.42 -15.65
N GLY A 102 -19.73 15.68 -15.56
CA GLY A 102 -19.16 16.96 -15.11
C GLY A 102 -19.59 17.36 -13.71
N CYS A 103 -19.87 16.39 -12.85
CA CYS A 103 -20.36 16.63 -11.50
C CYS A 103 -19.31 16.24 -10.44
N THR A 104 -19.44 16.83 -9.26
CA THR A 104 -18.58 16.62 -8.11
C THR A 104 -19.44 16.33 -6.87
N LEU A 105 -18.83 15.80 -5.82
CA LEU A 105 -19.44 15.78 -4.50
C LEU A 105 -19.00 17.02 -3.70
N THR A 106 -19.95 17.74 -3.12
CA THR A 106 -19.71 18.95 -2.31
C THR A 106 -19.86 18.70 -0.81
N GLY A 107 -20.28 17.49 -0.41
CA GLY A 107 -20.40 17.09 0.98
C GLY A 107 -21.10 15.75 1.14
N THR A 108 -21.02 15.23 2.35
CA THR A 108 -21.81 14.07 2.79
C THR A 108 -22.41 14.34 4.17
N GLU A 109 -23.56 13.73 4.41
CA GLU A 109 -24.29 13.84 5.68
C GLU A 109 -24.31 12.50 6.41
N GLY A 110 -24.42 12.55 7.74
CA GLY A 110 -24.70 11.39 8.58
C GLY A 110 -23.80 11.31 9.81
N ARG A 111 -24.34 10.80 10.93
CA ARG A 111 -23.64 10.78 12.23
C ARG A 111 -22.74 9.56 12.41
N LEU A 112 -23.31 8.36 12.28
CA LEU A 112 -22.59 7.08 12.47
C LEU A 112 -22.21 6.41 11.14
N ARG A 113 -22.85 6.83 10.06
CA ARG A 113 -22.62 6.40 8.69
C ARG A 113 -23.20 7.44 7.74
N VAL A 114 -22.84 7.37 6.46
CA VAL A 114 -23.43 8.21 5.43
C VAL A 114 -24.93 7.96 5.32
N THR A 115 -25.70 9.05 5.20
CA THR A 115 -27.16 9.06 4.99
C THR A 115 -27.56 9.85 3.75
N ALA A 116 -26.67 10.70 3.24
CA ALA A 116 -26.84 11.41 1.97
C ALA A 116 -25.49 11.90 1.44
N ALA A 117 -25.44 12.12 0.13
CA ALA A 117 -24.34 12.77 -0.56
C ALA A 117 -24.90 13.97 -1.36
N THR A 118 -24.15 15.05 -1.41
CA THR A 118 -24.54 16.26 -2.15
C THR A 118 -23.75 16.36 -3.43
N ILE A 119 -24.46 16.35 -4.56
CA ILE A 119 -23.88 16.44 -5.90
C ILE A 119 -24.04 17.86 -6.41
N ALA A 120 -23.01 18.40 -7.04
CA ALA A 120 -23.11 19.66 -7.77
C ALA A 120 -22.36 19.57 -9.10
N ARG A 121 -22.63 20.56 -9.96
CA ARG A 121 -21.82 20.86 -11.13
C ARG A 121 -20.38 21.21 -10.71
N ARG A 122 -19.37 20.62 -11.36
CA ARG A 122 -17.96 20.84 -11.00
C ARG A 122 -17.47 22.27 -11.27
N ASP A 123 -18.14 22.95 -12.18
CA ASP A 123 -17.95 24.35 -12.61
C ASP A 123 -18.83 25.33 -11.81
N GLY A 124 -19.54 24.85 -10.79
CA GLY A 124 -20.47 25.63 -9.98
C GLY A 124 -21.92 25.39 -10.40
N GLY A 125 -22.82 25.45 -9.41
CA GLY A 125 -24.24 25.18 -9.61
C GLY A 125 -24.93 24.87 -8.29
N ALA A 126 -26.24 24.63 -8.36
CA ALA A 126 -27.03 24.26 -7.20
C ALA A 126 -26.63 22.86 -6.69
N ASP A 127 -26.57 22.74 -5.37
CA ASP A 127 -26.39 21.47 -4.67
C ASP A 127 -27.67 20.62 -4.78
N GLU A 128 -27.52 19.37 -5.20
CA GLU A 128 -28.57 18.35 -5.21
C GLU A 128 -28.27 17.30 -4.13
N ARG A 129 -29.14 17.21 -3.13
CA ARG A 129 -29.00 16.24 -2.05
C ARG A 129 -29.59 14.88 -2.45
N ILE A 130 -28.77 13.83 -2.46
CA ILE A 130 -29.17 12.46 -2.77
C ILE A 130 -29.09 11.58 -1.52
N PRO A 131 -30.24 11.09 -0.99
CA PRO A 131 -30.24 10.10 0.08
C PRO A 131 -29.53 8.82 -0.36
N CYS A 132 -28.61 8.32 0.46
CA CYS A 132 -27.83 7.11 0.21
C CYS A 132 -27.25 6.54 1.50
N ASP A 133 -26.97 5.23 1.52
CA ASP A 133 -26.34 4.55 2.65
C ASP A 133 -24.91 4.06 2.34
N LEU A 134 -24.46 4.32 1.11
CA LEU A 134 -23.16 3.96 0.55
C LEU A 134 -22.71 5.03 -0.45
N VAL A 135 -21.46 5.45 -0.36
CA VAL A 135 -20.80 6.28 -1.39
C VAL A 135 -19.57 5.53 -1.89
N LEU A 136 -19.52 5.29 -3.19
CA LEU A 136 -18.34 4.71 -3.84
C LEU A 136 -17.50 5.82 -4.45
N MET A 137 -16.18 5.74 -4.31
CA MET A 137 -15.26 6.69 -4.94
C MET A 137 -14.22 6.00 -5.82
N SER A 138 -13.83 6.63 -6.93
CA SER A 138 -12.71 6.15 -7.76
C SER A 138 -12.02 7.30 -8.50
N GLY A 139 -10.76 7.56 -8.12
CA GLY A 139 -9.86 8.52 -8.77
C GLY A 139 -8.92 7.87 -9.81
N GLY A 140 -9.20 6.65 -10.23
CA GLY A 140 -8.31 5.83 -11.06
C GLY A 140 -7.31 5.04 -10.22
N PHE A 141 -6.19 4.61 -10.80
CA PHE A 141 -5.28 3.65 -10.18
C PHE A 141 -3.84 4.14 -10.12
N THR A 142 -3.13 3.76 -9.06
CA THR A 142 -1.69 3.98 -8.90
C THR A 142 -0.96 2.64 -9.05
N PRO A 143 -0.11 2.46 -10.08
CA PRO A 143 0.75 1.29 -10.24
C PRO A 143 1.57 1.01 -8.98
N SER A 144 1.62 -0.26 -8.56
CA SER A 144 2.34 -0.68 -7.34
C SER A 144 3.84 -0.81 -7.59
N VAL A 145 4.53 0.32 -7.72
CA VAL A 145 5.96 0.37 -8.07
C VAL A 145 6.94 0.12 -6.91
N HIS A 146 6.42 -0.07 -5.70
CA HIS A 146 7.18 -0.18 -4.46
C HIS A 146 8.40 -1.11 -4.53
N LEU A 147 8.22 -2.36 -5.00
CA LEU A 147 9.32 -3.33 -5.06
C LEU A 147 10.38 -2.95 -6.10
N PHE A 148 9.96 -2.37 -7.22
CA PHE A 148 10.87 -1.88 -8.25
C PHE A 148 11.70 -0.68 -7.76
N SER A 149 11.09 0.22 -7.00
CA SER A 149 11.82 1.34 -6.38
C SER A 149 12.71 0.88 -5.22
N GLN A 150 12.32 -0.13 -4.45
CA GLN A 150 13.16 -0.72 -3.40
C GLN A 150 14.42 -1.37 -3.98
N SER A 151 14.36 -1.93 -5.19
CA SER A 151 15.54 -2.39 -5.94
C SER A 151 16.32 -1.27 -6.62
N ARG A 152 16.03 0.01 -6.29
CA ARG A 152 16.65 1.22 -6.86
C ARG A 152 16.35 1.48 -8.34
N GLY A 153 15.35 0.80 -8.92
CA GLY A 153 14.87 1.11 -10.26
C GLY A 153 14.30 2.53 -10.35
N LYS A 154 14.59 3.22 -11.46
CA LYS A 154 14.11 4.59 -11.71
C LYS A 154 12.71 4.56 -12.32
N LEU A 155 11.81 5.34 -11.75
CA LEU A 155 10.45 5.46 -12.24
C LEU A 155 10.38 6.45 -13.42
N ARG A 156 9.44 6.20 -14.33
CA ARG A 156 9.02 7.14 -15.37
C ARG A 156 7.60 7.56 -15.08
N PHE A 157 7.27 8.83 -15.32
CA PHE A 157 5.88 9.28 -15.28
C PHE A 157 5.21 9.00 -16.62
N ASP A 158 4.00 8.47 -16.57
CA ASP A 158 3.15 8.26 -17.73
C ASP A 158 2.01 9.29 -17.73
N PRO A 159 2.03 10.28 -18.64
CA PRO A 159 1.02 11.34 -18.66
C PRO A 159 -0.36 10.85 -19.10
N ALA A 160 -0.47 9.69 -19.78
CA ALA A 160 -1.77 9.14 -20.15
C ALA A 160 -2.50 8.50 -18.95
N LEU A 161 -1.73 8.04 -17.95
CA LEU A 161 -2.25 7.40 -16.73
C LEU A 161 -2.28 8.34 -15.52
N ASP A 162 -1.65 9.51 -15.63
CA ASP A 162 -1.31 10.39 -14.50
C ASP A 162 -0.69 9.58 -13.35
N ALA A 163 0.36 8.81 -13.66
CA ALA A 163 0.95 7.90 -12.70
C ALA A 163 2.44 7.63 -12.96
N PHE A 164 3.17 7.27 -11.91
CA PHE A 164 4.52 6.72 -12.03
C PHE A 164 4.46 5.22 -12.33
N ILE A 165 5.24 4.78 -13.30
CA ILE A 165 5.46 3.39 -13.68
C ILE A 165 6.95 3.03 -13.64
N PRO A 166 7.29 1.74 -13.56
CA PRO A 166 8.67 1.27 -13.65
C PRO A 166 9.33 1.70 -14.96
N GLY A 167 10.52 2.30 -14.87
CA GLY A 167 11.33 2.72 -16.01
C GLY A 167 12.60 1.88 -16.10
N GLU A 168 13.75 2.48 -15.79
CA GLU A 168 15.06 1.84 -15.89
C GLU A 168 15.32 0.94 -14.65
N PRO A 169 15.50 -0.38 -14.82
CA PRO A 169 15.81 -1.27 -13.70
C PRO A 169 17.27 -1.11 -13.25
N ALA A 170 17.53 -1.24 -11.95
CA ALA A 170 18.89 -1.29 -11.40
C ALA A 170 19.36 -2.72 -11.07
N GLU A 171 18.44 -3.68 -11.08
CA GLU A 171 18.65 -5.11 -10.81
C GLU A 171 18.00 -5.92 -11.93
N ALA A 172 18.27 -7.23 -12.02
CA ALA A 172 17.66 -8.15 -12.97
C ALA A 172 16.16 -8.38 -12.69
N CYS A 173 15.37 -7.34 -12.99
CA CYS A 173 13.94 -7.28 -12.71
C CYS A 173 13.19 -6.52 -13.81
N ARG A 174 11.91 -6.85 -13.97
CA ARG A 174 11.00 -6.24 -14.94
C ARG A 174 9.58 -6.23 -14.40
N ALA A 175 8.78 -5.25 -14.78
CA ALA A 175 7.39 -5.15 -14.37
C ALA A 175 6.43 -5.67 -15.45
N ALA A 176 5.26 -6.13 -15.03
CA ALA A 176 4.18 -6.57 -15.93
C ALA A 176 2.81 -6.23 -15.35
N GLY A 177 1.77 -6.30 -16.20
CA GLY A 177 0.40 -6.00 -15.80
C GLY A 177 0.19 -4.53 -15.46
N ALA A 178 -0.78 -4.25 -14.59
CA ALA A 178 -1.10 -2.88 -14.18
C ALA A 178 0.07 -2.17 -13.45
N ALA A 179 1.01 -2.93 -12.86
CA ALA A 179 2.23 -2.37 -12.31
C ALA A 179 3.12 -1.74 -13.39
N ALA A 180 3.05 -2.22 -14.63
CA ALA A 180 3.73 -1.67 -15.81
C ALA A 180 2.84 -0.71 -16.61
N GLY A 181 1.65 -0.36 -16.11
CA GLY A 181 0.72 0.57 -16.77
C GLY A 181 -0.34 -0.05 -17.67
N ALA A 182 -0.48 -1.38 -17.71
CA ALA A 182 -1.57 -2.02 -18.45
C ALA A 182 -2.95 -1.64 -17.88
N THR A 183 -3.86 -1.17 -18.71
CA THR A 183 -5.22 -0.71 -18.33
C THR A 183 -6.33 -1.70 -18.71
N SER A 184 -5.99 -2.76 -19.45
CA SER A 184 -6.91 -3.83 -19.82
C SER A 184 -6.39 -5.20 -19.37
N LEU A 185 -7.29 -6.18 -19.27
CA LEU A 185 -6.91 -7.57 -18.96
C LEU A 185 -6.04 -8.17 -20.08
N ALA A 186 -6.34 -7.85 -21.34
CA ALA A 186 -5.57 -8.31 -22.50
C ALA A 186 -4.12 -7.82 -22.43
N ASP A 187 -3.92 -6.53 -22.19
CA ASP A 187 -2.57 -5.94 -22.07
C ASP A 187 -1.82 -6.49 -20.85
N ALA A 188 -2.54 -6.76 -19.75
CA ALA A 188 -1.93 -7.35 -18.56
C ALA A 188 -1.43 -8.78 -18.81
N LEU A 189 -2.21 -9.60 -19.53
CA LEU A 189 -1.82 -10.96 -19.89
C LEU A 189 -0.68 -10.96 -20.92
N ALA A 190 -0.74 -10.10 -21.93
CA ALA A 190 0.29 -9.95 -22.94
C ALA A 190 1.63 -9.49 -22.33
N SER A 191 1.61 -8.46 -21.49
CA SER A 191 2.82 -7.99 -20.79
C SER A 191 3.36 -9.02 -19.79
N GLY A 192 2.48 -9.75 -19.09
CA GLY A 192 2.88 -10.85 -18.21
C GLY A 192 3.59 -11.98 -18.95
N ARG A 193 3.06 -12.37 -20.12
CA ARG A 193 3.67 -13.36 -21.01
C ARG A 193 5.06 -12.91 -21.45
N ALA A 194 5.15 -11.72 -22.04
CA ALA A 194 6.42 -11.17 -22.54
C ALA A 194 7.48 -11.05 -21.43
N ALA A 195 7.09 -10.58 -20.24
CA ALA A 195 7.99 -10.48 -19.11
C ALA A 195 8.46 -11.86 -18.61
N GLY A 196 7.58 -12.85 -18.57
CA GLY A 196 7.94 -14.22 -18.17
C GLY A 196 8.91 -14.88 -19.16
N GLU A 197 8.66 -14.76 -20.46
CA GLU A 197 9.53 -15.29 -21.52
C GLU A 197 10.91 -14.64 -21.50
N ALA A 198 10.96 -13.32 -21.37
CA ALA A 198 12.21 -12.58 -21.25
C ALA A 198 13.00 -12.98 -20.00
N ALA A 199 12.33 -13.17 -18.86
CA ALA A 199 12.97 -13.63 -17.62
C ALA A 199 13.53 -15.05 -17.75
N ALA A 200 12.77 -15.98 -18.33
CA ALA A 200 13.25 -17.35 -18.55
C ALA A 200 14.48 -17.37 -19.47
N THR A 201 14.41 -16.62 -20.57
CA THR A 201 15.49 -16.51 -21.56
C THR A 201 16.75 -15.92 -20.94
N ALA A 202 16.64 -14.80 -20.22
CA ALA A 202 17.77 -14.16 -19.54
C ALA A 202 18.37 -15.05 -18.43
N ALA A 203 17.57 -15.91 -17.81
CA ALA A 203 18.04 -16.90 -16.84
C ALA A 203 18.73 -18.13 -17.48
N GLY A 204 18.76 -18.22 -18.82
CA GLY A 204 19.41 -19.30 -19.58
C GLY A 204 18.49 -20.45 -19.96
N PHE A 205 17.17 -20.26 -19.92
CA PHE A 205 16.18 -21.28 -20.27
C PHE A 205 15.42 -20.92 -21.54
N THR A 206 15.04 -21.91 -22.34
CA THR A 206 14.18 -21.71 -23.50
C THR A 206 12.75 -21.51 -23.04
N ALA A 207 12.13 -20.40 -23.46
CA ALA A 207 10.71 -20.16 -23.22
C ALA A 207 9.85 -21.13 -24.05
N PRO A 208 8.76 -21.69 -23.49
CA PRO A 208 7.83 -22.51 -24.25
C PRO A 208 7.11 -21.66 -25.31
N PRO A 209 6.57 -22.27 -26.38
CA PRO A 209 5.80 -21.56 -27.39
C PRO A 209 4.60 -20.85 -26.76
N ALA A 210 4.30 -19.65 -27.27
CA ALA A 210 3.20 -18.85 -26.78
C ALA A 210 1.86 -19.56 -27.02
N VAL A 211 1.01 -19.60 -25.98
CA VAL A 211 -0.39 -20.02 -26.09
C VAL A 211 -1.23 -18.74 -26.16
N PRO A 212 -1.94 -18.49 -27.27
CA PRO A 212 -2.82 -17.34 -27.38
C PRO A 212 -3.91 -17.39 -26.30
N ILE A 213 -4.14 -16.26 -25.63
CA ILE A 213 -5.25 -16.11 -24.67
C ILE A 213 -6.20 -15.10 -25.25
N GLU A 214 -7.40 -15.55 -25.61
CA GLU A 214 -8.48 -14.65 -26.00
C GLU A 214 -9.14 -14.05 -24.76
N VAL A 215 -9.28 -12.73 -24.77
CA VAL A 215 -9.94 -11.98 -23.72
C VAL A 215 -11.27 -11.47 -24.25
N ALA A 216 -12.36 -11.90 -23.62
CA ALA A 216 -13.71 -11.45 -23.94
C ALA A 216 -14.38 -10.83 -22.69
N ASN A 217 -15.29 -9.88 -22.90
CA ASN A 217 -16.09 -9.25 -21.84
C ASN A 217 -15.25 -8.60 -20.73
N ALA A 218 -14.06 -8.09 -21.06
CA ALA A 218 -13.17 -7.39 -20.13
C ALA A 218 -12.83 -6.00 -20.69
N PRO A 219 -13.81 -5.07 -20.71
CA PRO A 219 -13.60 -3.73 -21.23
C PRO A 219 -12.44 -3.04 -20.51
N ALA A 220 -11.62 -2.32 -21.27
CA ALA A 220 -10.59 -1.46 -20.70
C ALA A 220 -11.25 -0.37 -19.85
N ALA A 221 -10.55 0.07 -18.81
CA ALA A 221 -11.00 1.16 -17.96
C ALA A 221 -9.94 2.26 -17.93
N THR A 222 -10.39 3.50 -18.14
CA THR A 222 -9.49 4.66 -18.28
C THR A 222 -10.00 5.87 -17.50
N GLY A 223 -9.20 6.93 -17.49
CA GLY A 223 -9.45 8.17 -16.79
C GLY A 223 -8.65 8.26 -15.49
N GLY A 224 -9.09 9.14 -14.60
CA GLY A 224 -8.42 9.40 -13.35
C GLY A 224 -8.52 10.85 -12.95
N PHE A 225 -8.21 11.12 -11.69
CA PHE A 225 -8.06 12.46 -11.17
C PHE A 225 -7.07 12.43 -10.01
N LEU A 226 -6.27 13.48 -9.87
CA LEU A 226 -5.31 13.63 -8.78
C LEU A 226 -5.55 14.93 -8.02
N GLY A 227 -5.55 14.81 -6.69
CA GLY A 227 -5.66 15.94 -5.78
C GLY A 227 -7.07 16.20 -5.28
N ALA A 228 -7.32 17.44 -4.85
CA ALA A 228 -8.61 17.87 -4.34
C ALA A 228 -9.60 18.08 -5.49
N THR A 229 -10.79 17.47 -5.40
CA THR A 229 -11.80 17.59 -6.44
C THR A 229 -12.39 19.01 -6.46
N PRO A 230 -12.66 19.59 -7.63
CA PRO A 230 -13.24 20.93 -7.72
C PRO A 230 -14.64 20.96 -7.10
N HIS A 231 -14.95 22.05 -6.39
CA HIS A 231 -16.26 22.31 -5.79
C HIS A 231 -16.45 23.81 -5.49
N GLY A 232 -17.70 24.25 -5.37
CA GLY A 232 -18.04 25.66 -5.06
C GLY A 232 -17.87 26.09 -3.59
N ARG A 233 -17.53 25.17 -2.69
CA ARG A 233 -17.34 25.47 -1.25
C ARG A 233 -15.95 26.05 -0.97
N ASN A 234 -15.80 26.75 0.17
CA ASN A 234 -14.49 27.27 0.61
C ASN A 234 -13.52 26.10 0.97
N PRO A 235 -12.42 25.90 0.21
CA PRO A 235 -11.47 24.81 0.47
C PRO A 235 -10.83 24.84 1.86
N GLY A 236 -10.68 26.04 2.47
CA GLY A 236 -10.12 26.18 3.81
C GLY A 236 -11.07 25.79 4.95
N ALA A 237 -12.37 25.71 4.68
CA ALA A 237 -13.40 25.41 5.68
C ALA A 237 -13.85 23.94 5.65
N VAL A 238 -13.72 23.27 4.50
CA VAL A 238 -14.12 21.87 4.33
C VAL A 238 -13.06 20.90 4.85
N ARG A 239 -13.48 19.66 5.08
CA ARG A 239 -12.57 18.53 5.37
C ARG A 239 -12.57 17.60 4.17
N ALA A 240 -11.56 17.71 3.32
CA ALA A 240 -11.32 16.77 2.22
C ALA A 240 -10.09 15.95 2.57
N PHE A 241 -10.30 14.76 3.14
CA PHE A 241 -9.22 13.90 3.61
C PHE A 241 -8.41 13.33 2.45
N ILE A 242 -7.09 13.30 2.65
CA ILE A 242 -6.07 12.77 1.75
C ILE A 242 -5.45 11.52 2.38
N ASP A 243 -5.11 11.59 3.68
CA ASP A 243 -4.64 10.47 4.48
C ASP A 243 -5.64 10.21 5.61
N PHE A 244 -6.37 9.11 5.50
CA PHE A 244 -7.45 8.76 6.43
C PHE A 244 -6.93 8.23 7.77
N GLN A 245 -5.74 7.64 7.84
CA GLN A 245 -5.23 7.10 9.12
C GLN A 245 -4.62 8.20 10.00
N ASN A 246 -4.04 9.23 9.38
CA ASN A 246 -3.40 10.34 10.08
C ASN A 246 -4.26 11.63 10.07
N ASP A 247 -5.53 11.56 9.65
CA ASP A 247 -6.45 12.70 9.57
C ASP A 247 -5.92 13.89 8.74
N VAL A 248 -5.11 13.63 7.71
CA VAL A 248 -4.55 14.70 6.86
C VAL A 248 -5.55 15.09 5.79
N THR A 249 -5.82 16.38 5.67
CA THR A 249 -6.73 16.95 4.69
C THR A 249 -6.01 17.76 3.61
N ALA A 250 -6.72 18.04 2.51
CA ALA A 250 -6.20 18.84 1.40
C ALA A 250 -5.70 20.22 1.87
N LYS A 251 -6.42 20.87 2.80
CA LYS A 251 -6.02 22.18 3.35
C LYS A 251 -4.76 22.12 4.22
N ASP A 252 -4.41 20.96 4.77
CA ASP A 252 -3.17 20.79 5.54
C ASP A 252 -1.96 20.71 4.59
N ILE A 253 -2.13 20.06 3.43
CA ILE A 253 -1.15 20.12 2.34
C ILE A 253 -0.98 21.56 1.86
N SER A 254 -2.09 22.27 1.57
CA SER A 254 -2.06 23.67 1.17
C SER A 254 -1.46 24.59 2.25
N LEU A 255 -1.70 24.31 3.53
CA LEU A 255 -1.09 25.04 4.64
C LEU A 255 0.43 24.86 4.65
N ALA A 256 0.93 23.63 4.52
CA ALA A 256 2.37 23.38 4.44
C ALA A 256 3.03 24.16 3.29
N LEU A 257 2.38 24.22 2.13
CA LEU A 257 2.89 25.00 1.00
C LEU A 257 2.86 26.51 1.27
N ARG A 258 1.80 27.03 1.92
CA ARG A 258 1.74 28.44 2.34
C ARG A 258 2.81 28.81 3.37
N GLU A 259 3.19 27.88 4.25
CA GLU A 259 4.27 28.06 5.21
C GLU A 259 5.68 27.94 4.60
N GLY A 260 5.77 27.70 3.30
CA GLY A 260 7.03 27.73 2.55
C GLY A 260 7.69 26.36 2.34
N PHE A 261 7.05 25.27 2.75
CA PHE A 261 7.52 23.94 2.36
C PHE A 261 7.32 23.74 0.84
N ARG A 262 8.33 23.17 0.17
CA ARG A 262 8.35 22.97 -1.29
C ARG A 262 8.66 21.53 -1.69
N SER A 263 9.58 20.89 -0.96
CA SER A 263 9.90 19.47 -1.14
C SER A 263 8.77 18.58 -0.65
N VAL A 264 8.44 17.54 -1.43
CA VAL A 264 7.47 16.50 -1.02
C VAL A 264 7.87 15.85 0.31
N GLU A 265 9.17 15.71 0.58
CA GLU A 265 9.70 15.16 1.82
C GLU A 265 9.44 16.09 3.02
N HIS A 266 9.42 17.41 2.81
CA HIS A 266 9.05 18.38 3.85
C HIS A 266 7.55 18.38 4.11
N VAL A 267 6.73 18.44 3.05
CA VAL A 267 5.26 18.38 3.18
C VAL A 267 4.84 17.10 3.89
N LYS A 268 5.43 15.95 3.53
CA LYS A 268 5.24 14.67 4.23
C LYS A 268 5.54 14.76 5.72
N ARG A 269 6.69 15.31 6.12
CA ARG A 269 7.11 15.39 7.53
C ARG A 269 6.28 16.37 8.34
N TYR A 270 5.89 17.49 7.73
CA TYR A 270 5.08 18.51 8.36
C TYR A 270 3.64 18.02 8.60
N THR A 271 3.04 17.41 7.57
CA THR A 271 1.62 16.99 7.62
C THR A 271 1.43 15.57 8.15
N THR A 272 2.48 14.76 8.22
CA THR A 272 2.45 13.30 8.44
C THR A 272 1.78 12.48 7.34
N ASN A 273 1.50 13.09 6.17
CA ASN A 273 0.91 12.40 5.03
C ASN A 273 1.77 11.21 4.58
N GLY A 274 1.14 10.03 4.48
CA GLY A 274 1.77 8.80 4.01
C GLY A 274 2.74 8.17 5.01
N MET A 275 2.65 8.56 6.29
CA MET A 275 3.47 8.00 7.38
C MET A 275 2.73 6.96 8.24
N ALA A 276 1.44 6.73 7.98
CA ALA A 276 0.65 5.75 8.70
C ALA A 276 1.03 4.29 8.36
N THR A 277 0.30 3.32 8.94
CA THR A 277 0.58 1.89 8.74
C THR A 277 0.36 1.41 7.30
N ASP A 278 -0.46 2.13 6.54
CA ASP A 278 -0.67 1.88 5.11
C ASP A 278 0.47 2.42 4.22
N GLN A 279 1.37 3.25 4.77
CA GLN A 279 2.50 3.89 4.11
C GLN A 279 2.10 4.74 2.89
N GLY A 280 0.93 5.40 2.96
CA GLY A 280 0.50 6.37 1.96
C GLY A 280 0.10 5.78 0.61
N LYS A 281 -0.25 4.49 0.58
CA LYS A 281 -0.74 3.79 -0.63
C LYS A 281 -1.96 4.48 -1.26
N LEU A 282 -2.78 5.16 -0.45
CA LEU A 282 -3.97 5.89 -0.90
C LEU A 282 -3.78 7.41 -0.97
N SER A 283 -2.80 7.97 -0.25
CA SER A 283 -2.70 9.42 -0.01
C SER A 283 -1.67 10.13 -0.88
N ASN A 284 -0.51 9.50 -1.15
CA ASN A 284 0.66 10.18 -1.73
C ASN A 284 0.39 10.80 -3.11
N MET A 285 -0.28 10.09 -4.01
CA MET A 285 -0.56 10.61 -5.35
C MET A 285 -1.52 11.81 -5.33
N ASN A 286 -2.51 11.81 -4.43
CA ASN A 286 -3.40 12.95 -4.26
C ASN A 286 -2.69 14.15 -3.64
N ALA A 287 -1.81 13.93 -2.65
CA ALA A 287 -0.97 14.99 -2.11
C ALA A 287 -0.08 15.62 -3.22
N LEU A 288 0.51 14.81 -4.09
CA LEU A 288 1.27 15.29 -5.25
C LEU A 288 0.40 16.08 -6.24
N GLY A 289 -0.84 15.67 -6.47
CA GLY A 289 -1.79 16.42 -7.30
C GLY A 289 -2.07 17.82 -6.76
N ILE A 290 -2.27 17.95 -5.45
CA ILE A 290 -2.47 19.26 -4.79
C ILE A 290 -1.20 20.11 -4.90
N MET A 291 -0.04 19.53 -4.57
CA MET A 291 1.24 20.23 -4.66
C MET A 291 1.54 20.70 -6.08
N SER A 292 1.24 19.87 -7.08
CA SER A 292 1.43 20.21 -8.50
C SER A 292 0.60 21.41 -8.91
N ALA A 293 -0.68 21.43 -8.54
CA ALA A 293 -1.58 22.54 -8.83
C ALA A 293 -1.13 23.85 -8.15
N GLU A 294 -0.76 23.80 -6.87
CA GLU A 294 -0.41 25.00 -6.10
C GLU A 294 0.99 25.54 -6.40
N LEU A 295 1.96 24.67 -6.69
CA LEU A 295 3.32 25.09 -7.04
C LEU A 295 3.47 25.46 -8.51
N GLY A 296 2.48 25.16 -9.36
CA GLY A 296 2.56 25.36 -10.81
C GLY A 296 3.66 24.51 -11.47
N ARG A 297 3.97 23.35 -10.89
CA ARG A 297 5.03 22.44 -11.36
C ARG A 297 4.45 21.07 -11.67
N PRO A 298 4.86 20.41 -12.76
CA PRO A 298 4.35 19.09 -13.09
C PRO A 298 4.81 18.04 -12.06
N ILE A 299 3.97 17.04 -11.79
CA ILE A 299 4.22 15.97 -10.79
C ILE A 299 5.64 15.34 -10.88
N PRO A 300 6.19 15.02 -12.07
CA PRO A 300 7.54 14.45 -12.19
C PRO A 300 8.64 15.32 -11.57
N GLU A 301 8.49 16.63 -11.60
CA GLU A 301 9.47 17.58 -11.07
C GLU A 301 9.39 17.76 -9.55
N ILE A 302 8.24 17.44 -8.95
CA ILE A 302 8.06 17.40 -7.50
C ILE A 302 8.69 16.12 -6.94
N GLY A 303 8.59 15.03 -7.71
CA GLY A 303 9.14 13.73 -7.36
C GLY A 303 8.26 12.94 -6.38
N THR A 304 8.61 11.67 -6.20
CA THR A 304 7.97 10.80 -5.19
C THR A 304 8.81 10.78 -3.91
N THR A 305 8.19 10.38 -2.80
CA THR A 305 8.95 10.07 -1.58
C THR A 305 9.64 8.72 -1.69
N THR A 306 10.69 8.50 -0.91
CA THR A 306 11.44 7.24 -0.97
C THR A 306 10.58 6.02 -0.58
N PHE A 307 10.53 5.00 -1.44
CA PHE A 307 9.93 3.70 -1.12
C PHE A 307 10.89 2.83 -0.29
N ARG A 308 10.43 2.34 0.85
CA ARG A 308 11.24 1.55 1.80
C ARG A 308 10.61 0.19 2.08
N MET A 309 11.45 -0.77 2.43
CA MET A 309 11.01 -2.05 2.99
C MET A 309 10.55 -1.87 4.45
N PRO A 310 9.64 -2.72 4.95
CA PRO A 310 8.87 -3.73 4.22
C PRO A 310 7.68 -3.10 3.46
N TYR A 311 7.18 -3.78 2.41
CA TYR A 311 6.00 -3.30 1.65
C TYR A 311 4.73 -3.16 2.51
N THR A 312 4.55 -4.11 3.42
CA THR A 312 3.55 -4.11 4.49
C THR A 312 4.21 -4.53 5.81
N PRO A 313 3.70 -4.10 6.98
CA PRO A 313 4.32 -4.43 8.26
C PRO A 313 4.54 -5.92 8.48
N VAL A 314 5.70 -6.28 9.04
CA VAL A 314 6.07 -7.66 9.40
C VAL A 314 6.35 -7.73 10.90
N PRO A 315 5.71 -8.64 11.65
CA PRO A 315 5.97 -8.77 13.08
C PRO A 315 7.44 -9.12 13.39
N PHE A 316 8.01 -8.52 14.43
CA PHE A 316 9.43 -8.68 14.78
C PHE A 316 9.86 -10.14 15.00
N GLY A 317 8.96 -10.97 15.55
CA GLY A 317 9.22 -12.40 15.76
C GLY A 317 9.57 -13.17 14.47
N TYR A 318 9.11 -12.71 13.30
CA TYR A 318 9.48 -13.34 12.02
C TYR A 318 10.92 -13.04 11.59
N PHE A 319 11.49 -11.91 12.01
CA PHE A 319 12.90 -11.59 11.78
C PHE A 319 13.82 -12.34 12.75
N ALA A 320 13.39 -12.48 14.02
CA ALA A 320 14.12 -13.27 15.00
C ALA A 320 14.22 -14.76 14.59
N GLY A 321 13.18 -15.31 13.96
CA GLY A 321 13.18 -16.71 13.51
C GLY A 321 13.43 -17.66 14.68
N TYR A 322 14.42 -18.53 14.52
CA TYR A 322 14.87 -19.50 15.53
C TYR A 322 15.91 -18.95 16.51
N ALA A 323 16.44 -17.74 16.28
CA ALA A 323 17.46 -17.12 17.15
C ALA A 323 16.81 -16.60 18.45
N ARG A 324 16.34 -17.52 19.30
CA ARG A 324 15.63 -17.26 20.57
C ARG A 324 16.03 -18.30 21.61
N GLY A 325 16.01 -17.93 22.90
CA GLY A 325 16.36 -18.83 24.00
C GLY A 325 17.78 -19.38 23.86
N ALA A 326 17.96 -20.68 24.08
CA ALA A 326 19.26 -21.37 23.93
C ALA A 326 19.82 -21.36 22.49
N LEU A 327 19.00 -21.02 21.49
CA LEU A 327 19.43 -20.89 20.09
C LEU A 327 19.74 -19.43 19.69
N PHE A 328 19.62 -18.48 20.62
CA PHE A 328 19.92 -17.07 20.36
C PHE A 328 21.38 -16.87 19.95
N GLU A 329 22.29 -17.52 20.66
CA GLU A 329 23.72 -17.52 20.37
C GLU A 329 24.27 -18.93 20.64
N PRO A 330 25.18 -19.46 19.80
CA PRO A 330 25.78 -20.76 20.06
C PRO A 330 26.56 -20.79 21.37
N GLU A 331 26.36 -21.84 22.16
CA GLU A 331 27.18 -22.10 23.35
C GLU A 331 28.30 -23.09 22.99
N ARG A 332 29.55 -22.71 23.28
CA ARG A 332 30.73 -23.54 23.06
C ARG A 332 31.17 -24.19 24.36
N HIS A 333 31.30 -25.50 24.31
CA HIS A 333 31.72 -26.33 25.44
C HIS A 333 33.12 -26.89 25.18
N THR A 334 33.95 -26.97 26.23
CA THR A 334 35.24 -27.64 26.15
C THR A 334 35.06 -29.16 26.16
N PRO A 335 36.06 -29.97 25.77
CA PRO A 335 35.98 -31.43 25.88
C PRO A 335 35.79 -31.97 27.30
N ILE A 336 35.99 -31.13 28.33
CA ILE A 336 35.82 -31.48 29.75
C ILE A 336 34.56 -30.85 30.36
N HIS A 337 33.66 -30.28 29.55
CA HIS A 337 32.47 -29.61 30.04
C HIS A 337 31.58 -30.55 30.85
N ASP A 338 31.29 -31.74 30.31
CA ASP A 338 30.46 -32.74 30.97
C ASP A 338 31.09 -33.18 32.31
N TRP A 339 32.42 -33.37 32.33
CA TRP A 339 33.13 -33.65 33.59
C TRP A 339 32.98 -32.50 34.59
N ALA A 340 33.11 -31.26 34.13
CA ALA A 340 32.97 -30.11 35.02
C ALA A 340 31.54 -29.99 35.59
N GLU A 341 30.52 -30.25 34.77
CA GLU A 341 29.12 -30.29 35.18
C GLU A 341 28.87 -31.42 36.21
N GLU A 342 29.39 -32.62 35.97
CA GLU A 342 29.33 -33.75 36.92
C GLU A 342 30.00 -33.42 38.26
N GLN A 343 31.07 -32.61 38.27
CA GLN A 343 31.71 -32.11 39.48
C GLN A 343 30.99 -30.92 40.13
N GLY A 344 29.83 -30.51 39.60
CA GLY A 344 29.04 -29.40 40.11
C GLY A 344 29.64 -28.03 39.85
N ALA A 345 30.40 -27.86 38.76
CA ALA A 345 30.95 -26.57 38.37
C ALA A 345 29.85 -25.52 38.20
N VAL A 346 30.14 -24.31 38.65
CA VAL A 346 29.35 -23.13 38.28
C VAL A 346 30.02 -22.50 37.06
N PHE A 347 29.27 -22.30 35.99
CA PHE A 347 29.78 -21.76 34.73
C PHE A 347 29.65 -20.23 34.63
N GLU A 348 30.53 -19.62 33.85
CA GLU A 348 30.39 -18.24 33.37
C GLU A 348 30.51 -18.17 31.84
N ASP A 349 29.87 -17.15 31.27
CA ASP A 349 29.94 -16.83 29.85
C ASP A 349 31.20 -16.00 29.56
N VAL A 350 32.16 -16.60 28.86
CA VAL A 350 33.38 -15.91 28.38
C VAL A 350 33.28 -15.81 26.86
N GLY A 351 32.58 -14.77 26.39
CA GLY A 351 32.06 -14.71 25.03
C GLY A 351 31.06 -15.84 24.82
N ILE A 352 31.22 -16.61 23.74
CA ILE A 352 30.36 -17.77 23.45
C ILE A 352 30.76 -19.06 24.17
N TRP A 353 31.74 -19.02 25.08
CA TRP A 353 32.20 -20.20 25.82
C TRP A 353 31.58 -20.28 27.19
N LYS A 354 31.07 -21.47 27.55
CA LYS A 354 30.77 -21.84 28.93
C LYS A 354 32.04 -22.34 29.61
N ARG A 355 32.63 -21.52 30.47
CA ARG A 355 33.83 -21.92 31.24
C ARG A 355 33.47 -22.17 32.69
N ALA A 356 34.03 -23.24 33.27
CA ALA A 356 33.92 -23.46 34.70
C ALA A 356 34.56 -22.29 35.44
N ARG A 357 33.75 -21.57 36.23
CA ARG A 357 34.15 -20.41 37.01
C ARG A 357 34.75 -20.83 38.36
N TYR A 358 34.13 -21.82 39.01
CA TYR A 358 34.57 -22.44 40.26
C TYR A 358 33.80 -23.74 40.54
N PHE A 359 34.29 -24.56 41.47
CA PHE A 359 33.74 -25.87 41.84
C PHE A 359 33.36 -25.90 43.34
N PRO A 360 32.12 -25.52 43.71
CA PRO A 360 31.67 -25.51 45.10
C PRO A 360 31.56 -26.92 45.68
N ARG A 361 31.76 -27.06 47.00
CA ARG A 361 31.48 -28.30 47.75
C ARG A 361 30.38 -28.05 48.78
N GLY A 362 29.31 -28.83 48.72
CA GLY A 362 28.15 -28.66 49.61
C GLY A 362 27.55 -27.25 49.49
N ASN A 363 27.38 -26.56 50.62
CA ASN A 363 26.77 -25.23 50.67
C ASN A 363 27.80 -24.08 50.63
N GLU A 364 28.96 -24.30 50.01
CA GLU A 364 29.96 -23.24 49.86
C GLU A 364 29.45 -22.09 48.99
N THR A 365 29.72 -20.86 49.45
CA THR A 365 29.58 -19.67 48.60
C THR A 365 30.74 -19.59 47.62
N MET A 366 30.59 -18.83 46.53
CA MET A 366 31.67 -18.58 45.56
C MET A 366 32.99 -18.20 46.24
N HIS A 367 32.96 -17.25 47.18
CA HIS A 367 34.18 -16.82 47.88
C HIS A 367 34.83 -17.93 48.70
N ARG A 368 34.05 -18.79 49.36
CA ARG A 368 34.58 -19.92 50.14
C ARG A 368 35.19 -20.99 49.22
N ALA A 369 34.50 -21.34 48.14
CA ALA A 369 34.99 -22.30 47.15
C ALA A 369 36.29 -21.82 46.49
N VAL A 370 36.31 -20.59 45.97
CA VAL A 370 37.49 -20.00 45.34
C VAL A 370 38.65 -19.84 46.33
N ALA A 371 38.39 -19.41 47.57
CA ALA A 371 39.44 -19.32 48.59
C ALA A 371 40.07 -20.69 48.92
N ARG A 372 39.24 -21.75 48.98
CA ARG A 372 39.69 -23.13 49.13
C ARG A 372 40.51 -23.58 47.92
N GLU A 373 40.04 -23.36 46.70
CA GLU A 373 40.73 -23.72 45.45
C GLU A 373 42.09 -23.01 45.33
N CYS A 374 42.14 -21.69 45.53
CA CYS A 374 43.38 -20.92 45.52
C CYS A 374 44.38 -21.41 46.57
N ARG A 375 43.90 -21.74 47.78
CA ARG A 375 44.76 -22.31 48.83
C ARG A 375 45.28 -23.69 48.44
N ALA A 376 44.42 -24.55 47.90
CA ALA A 376 44.79 -25.91 47.50
C ALA A 376 45.85 -25.92 46.40
N VAL A 377 45.69 -25.08 45.36
CA VAL A 377 46.68 -24.94 44.27
C VAL A 377 48.04 -24.46 44.80
N ARG A 378 48.05 -23.53 45.77
CA ARG A 378 49.30 -23.01 46.36
C ARG A 378 49.97 -23.97 47.34
N ALA A 379 49.19 -24.73 48.10
CA ALA A 379 49.70 -25.67 49.10
C ALA A 379 50.07 -27.03 48.51
N SER A 380 49.52 -27.39 47.34
CA SER A 380 49.76 -28.67 46.68
C SER A 380 49.65 -28.55 45.16
N VAL A 381 48.50 -28.89 44.55
CA VAL A 381 48.28 -28.88 43.10
C VAL A 381 46.81 -28.60 42.78
N GLY A 382 46.54 -28.02 41.60
CA GLY A 382 45.22 -27.88 41.01
C GLY A 382 45.29 -28.05 39.49
N ILE A 383 44.13 -28.31 38.86
CA ILE A 383 43.98 -28.50 37.40
C ILE A 383 43.06 -27.43 36.86
#